data_AF-A0A4S9D905-F1
#
_entry.id   AF-A0A4S9D905-F1
#
_cell.length_a   1.000
_cell.length_b   1.000
_cell.length_c   1.000
_cell.angle_alpha   90.00
_cell.angle_beta   90.00
_cell.angle_gamma   90.00
#
_symmetry.space_group_name_H-M   'P 1'
#
loop_
_entity.id
_entity.type
_entity.pdbx_description
1 polymer ?
#
loop_
_entity_poly.entity_id
_entity_poly.type
_entity_poly.pdbx_seq_one_letter_code
_entity_poly.pdbx_strand_id
1 'polypeptide(L)'
;MTDYFKLPDHRGGAIEPGTKHYRADGTEYTIADVPYRHVVREAIKEVQKMPEDRRTEAYKKVVDHISGIKKTPDWEREPVNPNAEPATAFSTSKAAEGSVKSNQQLLDDLALGLGLGDSQKGMAQAQIVYRDALGDDTRPASVLLGGDMGGKVSGGRLARDHTLADVPNHFCRDQIMDYINQMEDEDGKKNVARAAVFSDLNPGEKLAYSVAIAQKTEEMRQKEKEEENRLDEIMDTHKLKPTSILEAQNILEQETLLDSIPDDDLDLTQRGSHGHLDYDMEGVYKSVVKPEAERLPNEEFRRSFIIELDCDQLRACIKRFTRGGIWSVDQFRLALGGVPRPELTKFLNRKGRRDGAKMRMFALSWEFFKKREMMGLDMVKSSEDDIKQIEERGKKRQNPAAGDGNSTTGKKAKPVDLTADESDLEPNSA
;
A
#
# COMPACT_ATOMS: atom_id res chain seq x y z
N MET A 1 -9.64 20.76 -30.11
CA MET A 1 -9.61 19.36 -29.62
C MET A 1 -10.91 18.73 -30.06
N THR A 2 -10.88 17.83 -31.03
CA THR A 2 -12.09 17.26 -31.62
C THR A 2 -12.70 16.30 -30.62
N ASP A 3 -13.78 16.72 -29.98
CA ASP A 3 -14.65 15.83 -29.23
C ASP A 3 -15.22 14.85 -30.26
N TYR A 4 -14.75 13.59 -30.25
CA TYR A 4 -15.13 12.60 -31.26
C TYR A 4 -16.60 12.21 -31.15
N PHE A 5 -17.22 12.47 -29.99
CA PHE A 5 -18.67 12.39 -29.82
C PHE A 5 -19.39 13.62 -30.42
N LYS A 6 -18.65 14.64 -30.87
CA LYS A 6 -19.15 15.87 -31.52
C LYS A 6 -18.44 16.15 -32.86
N LEU A 7 -18.04 15.12 -33.62
CA LEU A 7 -17.47 15.34 -34.96
C LEU A 7 -18.47 16.08 -35.87
N PRO A 8 -18.03 16.78 -36.93
CA PRO A 8 -18.93 17.56 -37.79
C PRO A 8 -19.82 16.71 -38.70
N ASP A 9 -19.73 15.38 -38.66
CA ASP A 9 -20.39 14.50 -39.63
C ASP A 9 -21.81 14.07 -39.25
N HIS A 10 -22.24 14.29 -37.99
CA HIS A 10 -23.60 14.02 -37.49
C HIS A 10 -24.33 15.33 -37.15
N ARG A 11 -25.66 15.33 -37.14
CA ARG A 11 -26.50 16.53 -36.89
C ARG A 11 -26.53 17.00 -35.43
N GLY A 12 -25.36 17.05 -34.77
CA GLY A 12 -25.14 17.74 -33.50
C GLY A 12 -25.58 16.97 -32.25
N GLY A 13 -24.63 16.75 -31.33
CA GLY A 13 -24.86 16.19 -29.99
C GLY A 13 -23.88 15.07 -29.63
N ALA A 14 -23.74 14.77 -28.34
CA ALA A 14 -22.95 13.63 -27.87
C ALA A 14 -23.64 12.31 -28.25
N ILE A 15 -22.87 11.29 -28.68
CA ILE A 15 -23.41 9.97 -29.01
C ILE A 15 -23.78 9.24 -27.71
N GLU A 16 -25.07 9.28 -27.36
CA GLU A 16 -25.60 8.55 -26.20
C GLU A 16 -25.87 7.07 -26.54
N PRO A 17 -25.56 6.13 -25.61
CA PRO A 17 -25.91 4.72 -25.79
C PRO A 17 -27.41 4.51 -26.01
N GLY A 18 -27.77 3.78 -27.06
CA GLY A 18 -29.17 3.46 -27.40
C GLY A 18 -29.89 4.50 -28.25
N THR A 19 -29.27 5.65 -28.54
CA THR A 19 -29.82 6.69 -29.42
C THR A 19 -29.31 6.49 -30.85
N LYS A 20 -30.21 6.60 -31.84
CA LYS A 20 -29.83 6.51 -33.27
C LYS A 20 -29.29 7.85 -33.75
N HIS A 21 -28.05 7.86 -34.21
CA HIS A 21 -27.41 9.02 -34.82
C HIS A 21 -27.23 8.77 -36.31
N TYR A 22 -27.28 9.83 -37.11
CA TYR A 22 -27.14 9.74 -38.56
C TYR A 22 -26.07 10.71 -39.04
N ARG A 23 -25.25 10.24 -39.99
CA ARG A 23 -24.31 11.08 -40.73
C ARG A 23 -25.04 12.05 -41.66
N ALA A 24 -24.33 13.04 -42.16
CA ALA A 24 -24.83 14.00 -43.14
C ALA A 24 -25.34 13.34 -44.44
N ASP A 25 -24.80 12.18 -44.80
CA ASP A 25 -25.22 11.37 -45.94
C ASP A 25 -26.44 10.46 -45.65
N GLY A 26 -26.98 10.51 -44.43
CA GLY A 26 -28.14 9.74 -44.00
C GLY A 26 -27.82 8.32 -43.50
N THR A 27 -26.55 7.91 -43.48
CA THR A 27 -26.14 6.61 -42.93
C THR A 27 -26.20 6.63 -41.40
N GLU A 28 -26.64 5.52 -40.80
CA GLU A 28 -26.66 5.37 -39.34
C GLU A 28 -25.20 5.32 -38.82
N TYR A 29 -24.91 6.14 -37.80
CA TYR A 29 -23.62 6.23 -37.14
C TYR A 29 -23.80 5.84 -35.68
N THR A 30 -23.04 4.85 -35.23
CA THR A 30 -23.18 4.27 -33.90
C THR A 30 -21.87 4.34 -33.13
N ILE A 31 -21.92 4.04 -31.83
CA ILE A 31 -20.72 3.93 -31.00
C ILE A 31 -19.73 2.87 -31.52
N ALA A 32 -20.23 1.86 -32.27
CA ALA A 32 -19.38 0.83 -32.88
C ALA A 32 -18.51 1.37 -34.02
N ASP A 33 -18.90 2.51 -34.60
CA ASP A 33 -18.16 3.18 -35.68
C ASP A 33 -17.11 4.16 -35.16
N VAL A 34 -17.04 4.38 -33.84
CA VAL A 34 -16.00 5.20 -33.18
C VAL A 34 -14.76 4.33 -32.97
N PRO A 35 -13.55 4.75 -33.40
CA PRO A 35 -12.38 3.92 -33.22
C PRO A 35 -12.12 3.66 -31.73
N TYR A 36 -12.00 2.39 -31.39
CA TYR A 36 -11.98 1.89 -30.02
C TYR A 36 -10.98 2.60 -29.09
N ARG A 37 -9.78 2.95 -29.61
CA ARG A 37 -8.77 3.71 -28.86
C ARG A 37 -9.25 5.08 -28.36
N HIS A 38 -10.20 5.70 -29.05
CA HIS A 38 -10.79 6.98 -28.64
C HIS A 38 -11.85 6.80 -27.55
N VAL A 39 -12.68 5.76 -27.66
CA VAL A 39 -13.67 5.39 -26.62
C VAL A 39 -12.96 5.13 -25.29
N VAL A 40 -11.89 4.34 -25.31
CA VAL A 40 -11.09 4.04 -24.11
C VAL A 40 -10.45 5.30 -23.53
N ARG A 41 -9.92 6.19 -24.37
CA ARG A 41 -9.32 7.45 -23.93
C ARG A 41 -10.32 8.35 -23.20
N GLU A 42 -11.53 8.49 -23.73
CA GLU A 42 -12.57 9.31 -23.10
C GLU A 42 -13.12 8.64 -21.84
N ALA A 43 -13.27 7.31 -21.82
CA ALA A 43 -13.66 6.57 -20.62
C ALA A 43 -12.64 6.77 -19.48
N ILE A 44 -11.33 6.69 -19.77
CA ILE A 44 -10.28 6.95 -18.77
C ILE A 44 -10.35 8.39 -18.22
N LYS A 45 -10.66 9.39 -19.07
CA LYS A 45 -10.84 10.78 -18.60
C LYS A 45 -12.02 10.93 -17.65
N GLU A 46 -13.12 10.23 -17.87
CA GLU A 46 -14.25 10.24 -16.94
C GLU A 46 -13.91 9.53 -15.63
N VAL A 47 -13.16 8.44 -15.69
CA VAL A 47 -12.66 7.75 -14.49
C VAL A 47 -11.75 8.67 -13.65
N GLN A 48 -10.92 9.51 -14.29
CA GLN A 48 -10.07 10.48 -13.58
C GLN A 48 -10.86 11.53 -12.78
N LYS A 49 -12.12 11.79 -13.15
CA LYS A 49 -13.01 12.71 -12.41
C LYS A 49 -13.72 12.03 -11.24
N MET A 50 -13.62 10.70 -11.12
CA MET A 50 -14.25 9.96 -10.03
C MET A 50 -13.52 10.20 -8.70
N PRO A 51 -14.23 10.07 -7.56
CA PRO A 51 -13.61 10.04 -6.23
C PRO A 51 -12.49 8.99 -6.11
N GLU A 52 -11.45 9.35 -5.36
CA GLU A 52 -10.20 8.57 -5.23
C GLU A 52 -10.42 7.13 -4.76
N ASP A 53 -11.40 6.91 -3.89
CA ASP A 53 -11.80 5.61 -3.37
C ASP A 53 -12.37 4.66 -4.43
N ARG A 54 -12.76 5.17 -5.60
CA ARG A 54 -13.43 4.38 -6.66
C ARG A 54 -12.76 4.48 -8.04
N ARG A 55 -11.88 5.45 -8.25
CA ARG A 55 -11.25 5.69 -9.57
C ARG A 55 -10.39 4.51 -10.04
N THR A 56 -9.61 3.88 -9.15
CA THR A 56 -8.78 2.72 -9.50
C THR A 56 -9.61 1.52 -9.96
N GLU A 57 -10.67 1.20 -9.22
CA GLU A 57 -11.54 0.09 -9.56
C GLU A 57 -12.28 0.34 -10.88
N ALA A 58 -12.76 1.57 -11.09
CA ALA A 58 -13.39 1.97 -12.34
C ALA A 58 -12.40 1.93 -13.52
N TYR A 59 -11.13 2.31 -13.32
CA TYR A 59 -10.10 2.21 -14.35
C TYR A 59 -9.86 0.77 -14.76
N LYS A 60 -9.65 -0.13 -13.79
CA LYS A 60 -9.46 -1.57 -14.03
C LYS A 60 -10.65 -2.17 -14.78
N LYS A 61 -11.88 -1.87 -14.36
CA LYS A 61 -13.10 -2.26 -15.10
C LYS A 61 -13.11 -1.80 -16.55
N VAL A 62 -12.55 -0.62 -16.85
CA VAL A 62 -12.45 -0.09 -18.21
C VAL A 62 -11.32 -0.77 -19.00
N VAL A 63 -10.18 -1.08 -18.39
CA VAL A 63 -8.97 -1.54 -19.11
C VAL A 63 -8.70 -3.06 -19.07
N ASP A 64 -9.21 -3.79 -18.09
CA ASP A 64 -8.88 -5.22 -17.83
C ASP A 64 -9.28 -6.14 -18.97
N HIS A 65 -10.35 -5.79 -19.70
CA HIS A 65 -10.84 -6.56 -20.85
C HIS A 65 -10.19 -6.14 -22.17
N ILE A 66 -9.20 -5.24 -22.12
CA ILE A 66 -8.58 -4.65 -23.30
C ILE A 66 -7.20 -5.26 -23.54
N SER A 67 -7.11 -6.16 -24.52
CA SER A 67 -5.84 -6.74 -24.94
C SER A 67 -4.84 -5.65 -25.37
N GLY A 68 -3.71 -5.56 -24.67
CA GLY A 68 -2.62 -4.64 -24.99
C GLY A 68 -2.59 -3.33 -24.18
N ILE A 69 -3.54 -3.09 -23.27
CA ILE A 69 -3.49 -1.96 -22.33
C ILE A 69 -3.10 -2.49 -20.95
N LYS A 70 -1.80 -2.44 -20.64
CA LYS A 70 -1.21 -2.73 -19.32
C LYS A 70 -0.64 -1.47 -18.67
N LYS A 71 -1.40 -0.38 -18.72
CA LYS A 71 -0.93 0.91 -18.19
C LYS A 71 -1.38 1.05 -16.74
N THR A 72 -0.45 1.11 -15.79
CA THR A 72 -0.74 1.55 -14.42
C THR A 72 -1.38 2.94 -14.48
N PRO A 73 -2.56 3.14 -13.84
CA PRO A 73 -3.24 4.42 -13.90
C PRO A 73 -2.34 5.54 -13.40
N ASP A 74 -2.45 6.71 -14.01
CA ASP A 74 -1.50 7.82 -13.77
C ASP A 74 -1.49 8.31 -12.30
N TRP A 75 -2.52 7.98 -11.51
CA TRP A 75 -2.65 8.32 -10.09
C TRP A 75 -2.18 7.22 -9.12
N GLU A 76 -1.71 6.09 -9.61
CA GLU A 76 -1.06 5.03 -8.80
C GLU A 76 0.47 5.03 -8.96
N ARG A 77 0.99 5.91 -9.82
CA ARG A 77 2.44 6.03 -10.01
C ARG A 77 3.02 6.76 -8.81
N GLU A 78 4.16 6.30 -8.31
CA GLU A 78 4.88 7.05 -7.28
C GLU A 78 5.14 8.49 -7.77
N PRO A 79 4.89 9.50 -6.92
CA PRO A 79 5.08 10.89 -7.28
C PRO A 79 6.56 11.13 -7.56
N VAL A 80 6.86 11.63 -8.75
CA VAL A 80 8.22 11.99 -9.12
C VAL A 80 8.60 13.25 -8.37
N ASN A 81 9.45 13.18 -7.34
CA ASN A 81 9.91 14.39 -6.65
C ASN A 81 10.97 15.13 -7.50
N PRO A 82 10.63 16.25 -8.16
CA PRO A 82 11.55 16.94 -9.06
C PRO A 82 12.59 17.76 -8.31
N ASN A 83 12.39 17.99 -7.01
CA ASN A 83 13.29 18.71 -6.11
C ASN A 83 14.14 17.75 -5.26
N ALA A 84 14.07 16.44 -5.51
CA ALA A 84 14.94 15.47 -4.85
C ALA A 84 16.41 15.79 -5.15
N GLU A 85 17.31 15.20 -4.36
CA GLU A 85 18.73 15.30 -4.68
C GLU A 85 18.98 14.76 -6.10
N PRO A 86 19.87 15.42 -6.89
CA PRO A 86 20.13 15.02 -8.25
C PRO A 86 20.55 13.55 -8.31
N ALA A 87 19.97 12.80 -9.26
CA ALA A 87 20.19 11.36 -9.37
C ALA A 87 21.66 10.99 -9.61
N THR A 88 22.42 11.91 -10.19
CA THR A 88 23.82 11.73 -10.52
C THR A 88 24.57 13.05 -10.32
N ALA A 89 25.89 12.99 -10.12
CA ALA A 89 26.73 14.18 -10.06
C ALA A 89 26.76 14.99 -11.39
N PHE A 90 26.29 14.39 -12.50
CA PHE A 90 26.25 15.03 -13.83
C PHE A 90 24.93 15.77 -14.10
N SER A 91 23.90 15.48 -13.29
CA SER A 91 22.59 16.13 -13.32
C SER A 91 22.71 17.62 -12.99
N THR A 92 23.62 17.98 -12.08
CA THR A 92 23.99 19.39 -11.81
C THR A 92 24.99 19.89 -12.85
N SER A 93 24.79 21.11 -13.36
CA SER A 93 25.73 21.68 -14.33
C SER A 93 27.10 21.95 -13.71
N LYS A 94 28.16 21.66 -14.48
CA LYS A 94 29.55 22.01 -14.12
C LYS A 94 30.01 23.37 -14.68
N ALA A 95 29.11 24.09 -15.37
CA ALA A 95 29.42 25.41 -15.90
C ALA A 95 29.70 26.39 -14.76
N ALA A 96 30.55 27.39 -15.02
CA ALA A 96 30.81 28.47 -14.08
C ALA A 96 29.51 29.21 -13.73
N GLU A 97 29.45 29.79 -12.54
CA GLU A 97 28.32 30.59 -12.10
C GLU A 97 28.04 31.73 -13.10
N GLY A 98 26.77 31.90 -13.50
CA GLY A 98 26.37 32.82 -14.57
C GLY A 98 26.54 32.30 -16.00
N SER A 99 27.17 31.13 -16.20
CA SER A 99 27.28 30.44 -17.50
C SER A 99 26.41 29.17 -17.58
N VAL A 100 25.66 28.87 -16.52
CA VAL A 100 24.72 27.75 -16.48
C VAL A 100 23.59 28.01 -17.45
N LYS A 101 23.37 27.07 -18.39
CA LYS A 101 22.26 27.14 -19.34
C LYS A 101 20.92 27.05 -18.60
N SER A 102 20.01 27.96 -18.94
CA SER A 102 18.61 27.84 -18.55
C SER A 102 17.97 26.61 -19.18
N ASN A 103 16.86 26.13 -18.61
CA ASN A 103 16.11 25.00 -19.19
C ASN A 103 15.66 25.27 -20.63
N GLN A 104 15.33 26.53 -20.94
CA GLN A 104 14.98 26.93 -22.30
C GLN A 104 16.16 26.75 -23.25
N GLN A 105 17.34 27.22 -22.87
CA GLN A 105 18.56 27.04 -23.68
C GLN A 105 18.90 25.56 -23.87
N LEU A 106 18.72 24.72 -22.84
CA LEU A 106 18.93 23.27 -22.97
C LEU A 106 17.99 22.64 -24.01
N LEU A 107 16.72 23.04 -24.03
CA LEU A 107 15.76 22.59 -25.05
C LEU A 107 16.04 23.16 -26.44
N ASP A 108 16.49 24.42 -26.52
CA ASP A 108 16.86 25.05 -27.77
C ASP A 108 18.05 24.31 -28.40
N ASP A 109 19.07 23.99 -27.60
CA ASP A 109 20.24 23.23 -28.02
C ASP A 109 19.89 21.79 -28.42
N LEU A 110 18.94 21.16 -27.71
CA LEU A 110 18.42 19.83 -28.07
C LEU A 110 17.73 19.89 -29.44
N ALA A 111 16.86 20.88 -29.64
CA ALA A 111 16.13 21.07 -30.89
C ALA A 111 17.08 21.35 -32.06
N LEU A 112 18.08 22.20 -31.86
CA LEU A 112 19.12 22.47 -32.87
C LEU A 112 19.95 21.21 -33.18
N GLY A 113 20.39 20.49 -32.15
CA GLY A 113 21.22 19.29 -32.32
C GLY A 113 20.51 18.13 -33.01
N LEU A 114 19.18 18.06 -32.90
CA LEU A 114 18.35 17.01 -33.50
C LEU A 114 17.54 17.47 -34.73
N GLY A 115 17.60 18.76 -35.08
CA GLY A 115 16.77 19.33 -36.15
C GLY A 115 15.27 19.28 -35.86
N LEU A 116 14.86 19.42 -34.59
CA LEU A 116 13.45 19.39 -34.19
C LEU A 116 12.76 20.69 -34.61
N GLY A 117 11.57 20.58 -35.20
CA GLY A 117 10.70 21.74 -35.43
C GLY A 117 10.07 22.26 -34.14
N ASP A 118 9.51 23.46 -34.17
CA ASP A 118 8.90 24.12 -33.00
C ASP A 118 7.80 23.27 -32.34
N SER A 119 7.01 22.56 -33.13
CA SER A 119 5.99 21.64 -32.62
C SER A 119 6.61 20.50 -31.81
N GLN A 120 7.66 19.85 -32.33
CA GLN A 120 8.34 18.74 -31.65
C GLN A 120 9.06 19.20 -30.38
N LYS A 121 9.75 20.35 -30.46
CA LYS A 121 10.38 20.99 -29.30
C LYS A 121 9.35 21.31 -28.21
N GLY A 122 8.19 21.86 -28.59
CA GLY A 122 7.10 22.14 -27.66
C GLY A 122 6.50 20.87 -27.04
N MET A 123 6.44 19.76 -27.78
CA MET A 123 6.02 18.47 -27.22
C MET A 123 7.02 17.95 -26.19
N ALA A 124 8.33 18.02 -26.48
CA ALA A 124 9.38 17.66 -25.51
C ALA A 124 9.29 18.54 -24.26
N GLN A 125 9.09 19.85 -24.42
CA GLN A 125 8.86 20.78 -23.31
C GLN A 125 7.65 20.36 -22.46
N ALA A 126 6.51 20.12 -23.09
CA ALA A 126 5.29 19.74 -22.38
C ALA A 126 5.45 18.42 -21.61
N GLN A 127 6.21 17.46 -22.14
CA GLN A 127 6.51 16.21 -21.46
C GLN A 127 7.36 16.41 -20.20
N ILE A 128 8.43 17.22 -20.28
CA ILE A 128 9.30 17.52 -19.14
C ILE A 128 8.49 18.22 -18.03
N VAL A 129 7.72 19.24 -18.42
CA VAL A 129 6.89 20.01 -17.48
C VAL A 129 5.80 19.14 -16.87
N TYR A 130 5.18 18.24 -17.64
CA TYR A 130 4.17 17.33 -17.11
C TYR A 130 4.76 16.35 -16.09
N ARG A 131 5.95 15.81 -16.34
CA ARG A 131 6.64 14.94 -15.37
C ARG A 131 6.99 15.67 -14.07
N ASP A 132 7.37 16.94 -14.15
CA ASP A 132 7.55 17.79 -12.95
C ASP A 132 6.22 18.06 -12.22
N ALA A 133 5.14 18.31 -12.97
CA ALA A 133 3.83 18.59 -12.40
C ALA A 133 3.23 17.40 -11.62
N LEU A 134 3.63 16.18 -11.97
CA LEU A 134 3.24 14.93 -11.28
C LEU A 134 3.91 14.74 -9.91
N GLY A 135 4.79 15.63 -9.46
CA GLY A 135 5.49 15.47 -8.19
C GLY A 135 4.69 15.67 -6.90
N ASP A 136 3.37 15.85 -6.99
CA ASP A 136 2.46 15.98 -5.84
C ASP A 136 1.13 15.26 -6.14
N ASP A 137 0.91 14.12 -5.48
CA ASP A 137 -0.27 13.26 -5.66
C ASP A 137 -1.58 13.93 -5.22
N THR A 138 -1.52 15.03 -4.47
CA THR A 138 -2.74 15.63 -3.92
C THR A 138 -3.60 16.32 -4.99
N ARG A 139 -3.05 16.59 -6.19
CA ARG A 139 -3.77 17.30 -7.26
C ARG A 139 -3.43 16.72 -8.63
N PRO A 140 -4.44 16.37 -9.45
CA PRO A 140 -4.18 15.86 -10.79
C PRO A 140 -3.49 16.93 -11.65
N ALA A 141 -2.42 16.53 -12.34
CA ALA A 141 -1.81 17.31 -13.42
C ALA A 141 -2.55 17.01 -14.73
N SER A 142 -2.68 18.02 -15.60
CA SER A 142 -3.24 17.87 -16.94
C SER A 142 -2.26 18.36 -17.99
N VAL A 143 -2.18 17.63 -19.10
CA VAL A 143 -1.39 18.02 -20.27
C VAL A 143 -2.28 18.07 -21.49
N LEU A 144 -2.25 19.21 -22.18
CA LEU A 144 -2.84 19.39 -23.49
C LEU A 144 -1.71 19.34 -24.52
N LEU A 145 -1.58 18.20 -25.20
CA LEU A 145 -0.61 18.04 -26.30
C LEU A 145 -1.20 18.58 -27.61
N GLY A 146 -0.40 19.35 -28.36
CA GLY A 146 -0.75 19.86 -29.68
C GLY A 146 -0.80 21.39 -29.80
N GLY A 147 -0.96 21.87 -31.04
CA GLY A 147 -0.83 23.28 -31.43
C GLY A 147 0.59 23.66 -31.87
N ASP A 148 0.75 24.87 -32.40
CA ASP A 148 2.03 25.35 -32.97
C ASP A 148 3.18 25.39 -31.95
N MET A 149 2.85 25.43 -30.66
CA MET A 149 3.81 25.48 -29.54
C MET A 149 3.92 24.15 -28.75
N GLY A 150 3.37 23.04 -29.27
CA GLY A 150 3.61 21.66 -28.81
C GLY A 150 2.93 21.18 -27.52
N GLY A 151 2.51 22.07 -26.60
CA GLY A 151 1.56 21.71 -25.54
C GLY A 151 1.51 22.65 -24.33
N LYS A 152 0.50 22.47 -23.46
CA LYS A 152 0.33 23.20 -22.18
C LYS A 152 0.13 22.24 -21.02
N VAL A 153 0.69 22.56 -19.86
CA VAL A 153 0.56 21.78 -18.63
C VAL A 153 -0.04 22.66 -17.54
N SER A 154 -1.02 22.14 -16.82
CA SER A 154 -1.68 22.84 -15.71
C SER A 154 -2.07 21.88 -14.59
N GLY A 155 -2.28 22.40 -13.38
CA GLY A 155 -2.66 21.60 -12.21
C GLY A 155 -1.44 21.08 -11.45
N GLY A 156 -1.48 19.86 -10.93
CA GLY A 156 -0.34 19.23 -10.23
C GLY A 156 0.17 20.01 -9.02
N ARG A 157 1.47 19.86 -8.71
CA ARG A 157 2.12 20.45 -7.52
C ARG A 157 2.00 21.97 -7.35
N LEU A 158 1.80 22.73 -8.44
CA LEU A 158 1.67 24.20 -8.37
C LEU A 158 0.22 24.67 -8.41
N ALA A 159 -0.73 23.81 -8.77
CA ALA A 159 -2.14 24.14 -8.95
C ALA A 159 -2.41 25.37 -9.84
N ARG A 160 -1.51 25.64 -10.77
CA ARG A 160 -1.59 26.68 -11.81
C ARG A 160 -1.00 26.15 -13.11
N ASP A 161 -0.91 26.99 -14.13
CA ASP A 161 -0.15 26.67 -15.33
C ASP A 161 1.33 26.49 -14.98
N HIS A 162 1.89 25.37 -15.45
CA HIS A 162 3.31 25.05 -15.30
C HIS A 162 4.07 25.47 -16.55
N THR A 163 5.26 26.00 -16.31
CA THR A 163 6.18 26.42 -17.34
C THR A 163 7.52 25.74 -17.14
N LEU A 164 8.37 25.76 -18.17
CA LEU A 164 9.71 25.19 -18.08
C LEU A 164 10.60 25.89 -17.04
N ALA A 165 10.28 27.15 -16.69
CA ALA A 165 10.96 27.91 -15.65
C ALA A 165 10.64 27.39 -14.22
N ASP A 166 9.53 26.68 -14.06
CA ASP A 166 9.14 26.09 -12.78
C ASP A 166 9.92 24.80 -12.47
N VAL A 167 10.51 24.18 -13.50
CA VAL A 167 11.19 22.89 -13.41
C VAL A 167 12.61 23.06 -12.87
N PRO A 168 13.04 22.30 -11.85
CA PRO A 168 14.42 22.32 -11.38
C PRO A 168 15.40 21.96 -12.50
N ASN A 169 16.50 22.70 -12.62
CA ASN A 169 17.43 22.55 -13.76
C ASN A 169 18.04 21.15 -13.86
N HIS A 170 18.42 20.56 -12.73
CA HIS A 170 18.97 19.21 -12.69
C HIS A 170 17.94 18.17 -13.16
N PHE A 171 16.67 18.34 -12.79
CA PHE A 171 15.58 17.49 -13.26
C PHE A 171 15.38 17.64 -14.78
N CYS A 172 15.36 18.86 -15.30
CA CYS A 172 15.25 19.10 -16.74
C CYS A 172 16.40 18.44 -17.52
N ARG A 173 17.63 18.49 -17.00
CA ARG A 173 18.79 17.82 -17.60
C ARG A 173 18.62 16.30 -17.64
N ASP A 174 18.15 15.70 -16.55
CA ASP A 174 17.89 14.26 -16.47
C ASP A 174 16.83 13.83 -17.48
N GLN A 175 15.73 14.59 -17.60
CA GLN A 175 14.67 14.31 -18.56
C GLN A 175 15.15 14.43 -20.02
N ILE A 176 16.02 15.39 -20.34
CA ILE A 176 16.62 15.52 -21.68
C ILE A 176 17.56 14.35 -21.97
N MET A 177 18.37 13.92 -20.99
CA MET A 177 19.25 12.76 -21.17
C MET A 177 18.45 11.46 -21.35
N ASP A 178 17.38 11.26 -20.57
CA ASP A 178 16.45 10.13 -20.72
C ASP A 178 15.78 10.15 -22.10
N TYR A 179 15.32 11.31 -22.56
CA TYR A 179 14.78 11.50 -23.91
C TYR A 179 15.79 11.07 -24.98
N ILE A 180 17.03 11.55 -24.90
CA ILE A 180 18.09 11.19 -25.86
C ILE A 180 18.38 9.68 -25.83
N ASN A 181 18.40 9.07 -24.65
CA ASN A 181 18.64 7.64 -24.49
C ASN A 181 17.57 6.78 -25.19
N GLN A 182 16.31 7.23 -25.15
CA GLN A 182 15.16 6.52 -25.72
C GLN A 182 15.02 6.67 -27.25
N MET A 183 15.72 7.62 -27.88
CA MET A 183 15.68 7.76 -29.34
C MET A 183 16.29 6.54 -30.05
N GLU A 184 15.97 6.33 -31.32
CA GLU A 184 16.76 5.43 -32.17
C GLU A 184 18.10 6.11 -32.49
N ASP A 185 19.20 5.35 -32.48
CA ASP A 185 20.52 5.88 -32.79
C ASP A 185 20.79 5.79 -34.29
N GLU A 186 20.05 6.59 -35.06
CA GLU A 186 20.34 6.80 -36.47
C GLU A 186 21.52 7.76 -36.62
N ASP A 187 22.56 7.35 -37.36
CA ASP A 187 23.68 8.21 -37.78
C ASP A 187 24.40 8.96 -36.64
N GLY A 188 24.40 8.43 -35.42
CA GLY A 188 25.08 9.03 -34.26
C GLY A 188 24.40 10.31 -33.73
N LYS A 189 23.12 10.54 -34.08
CA LYS A 189 22.31 11.69 -33.60
C LYS A 189 22.32 11.82 -32.08
N LYS A 190 22.37 10.71 -31.33
CA LYS A 190 22.46 10.75 -29.85
C LYS A 190 23.70 11.49 -29.36
N ASN A 191 24.85 11.24 -29.99
CA ASN A 191 26.10 11.88 -29.59
C ASN A 191 26.12 13.36 -29.95
N VAL A 192 25.55 13.73 -31.11
CA VAL A 192 25.35 15.13 -31.51
C VAL A 192 24.46 15.86 -30.51
N ALA A 193 23.32 15.29 -30.14
CA ALA A 193 22.41 15.86 -29.16
C ALA A 193 23.05 16.04 -27.78
N ARG A 194 23.75 15.01 -27.27
CA ARG A 194 24.49 15.10 -26.00
C ARG A 194 25.56 16.18 -26.05
N ALA A 195 26.27 16.30 -27.17
CA ALA A 195 27.31 17.31 -27.34
C ALA A 195 26.74 18.74 -27.34
N ALA A 196 25.60 18.95 -28.01
CA ALA A 196 24.92 20.24 -28.07
C ALA A 196 24.38 20.69 -26.71
N VAL A 197 23.63 19.81 -26.03
CA VAL A 197 22.95 20.14 -24.77
C VAL A 197 23.95 20.28 -23.63
N PHE A 198 24.80 19.27 -23.42
CA PHE A 198 25.68 19.15 -22.25
C PHE A 198 27.10 19.63 -22.56
N SER A 199 27.23 20.85 -23.09
CA SER A 199 28.55 21.43 -23.43
C SER A 199 29.47 21.59 -22.23
N ASP A 200 28.93 21.58 -21.01
CA ASP A 200 29.66 21.61 -19.74
C ASP A 200 30.33 20.28 -19.36
N LEU A 201 30.03 19.19 -20.06
CA LEU A 201 30.57 17.85 -19.80
C LEU A 201 31.54 17.40 -20.90
N ASN A 202 32.61 16.71 -20.50
CA ASN A 202 33.52 16.08 -21.47
C ASN A 202 32.88 14.81 -22.08
N PRO A 203 33.45 14.24 -23.16
CA PRO A 203 32.87 13.07 -23.82
C PRO A 203 32.69 11.85 -22.91
N GLY A 204 33.63 11.59 -22.00
CA GLY A 204 33.54 10.48 -21.04
C GLY A 204 32.45 10.70 -19.99
N GLU A 205 32.30 11.92 -19.50
CA GLU A 205 31.25 12.30 -18.55
C GLU A 205 29.86 12.25 -19.17
N LYS A 206 29.71 12.64 -20.44
CA LYS A 206 28.45 12.50 -21.19
C LYS A 206 28.00 11.04 -21.28
N LEU A 207 28.95 10.13 -21.54
CA LEU A 207 28.67 8.71 -21.60
C LEU A 207 28.32 8.16 -20.21
N ALA A 208 29.07 8.53 -19.17
CA ALA A 208 28.78 8.13 -17.80
C ALA A 208 27.39 8.62 -17.34
N TYR A 209 27.02 9.85 -17.67
CA TYR A 209 25.71 10.41 -17.37
C TYR A 209 24.59 9.66 -18.09
N SER A 210 24.77 9.39 -19.39
CA SER A 210 23.82 8.60 -20.18
C SER A 210 23.58 7.21 -19.59
N VAL A 211 24.66 6.51 -19.19
CA VAL A 211 24.58 5.18 -18.55
C VAL A 211 23.86 5.25 -17.21
N ALA A 212 24.20 6.22 -16.36
CA ALA A 212 23.60 6.36 -15.04
C ALA A 212 22.08 6.64 -15.11
N ILE A 213 21.64 7.49 -16.05
CA ILE A 213 20.22 7.72 -16.28
C ILE A 213 19.52 6.47 -16.83
N ALA A 214 20.14 5.76 -17.77
CA ALA A 214 19.58 4.52 -18.32
C ALA A 214 19.43 3.43 -17.25
N GLN A 215 20.44 3.26 -16.38
CA GLN A 215 20.40 2.31 -15.26
C GLN A 215 19.27 2.65 -14.30
N LYS A 216 19.14 3.90 -13.87
CA LYS A 216 18.04 4.34 -13.00
C LYS A 216 16.67 4.05 -13.63
N THR A 217 16.48 4.37 -14.90
CA THR A 217 15.21 4.10 -15.59
C THR A 217 14.91 2.61 -15.65
N GLU A 218 15.92 1.76 -15.87
CA GLU A 218 15.75 0.31 -15.88
C GLU A 218 15.48 -0.27 -14.49
N GLU A 219 16.17 0.21 -13.45
CA GLU A 219 15.92 -0.17 -12.05
C GLU A 219 14.48 0.15 -11.63
N MET A 220 13.95 1.32 -12.01
CA MET A 220 12.56 1.67 -11.74
C MET A 220 11.59 0.70 -12.45
N ARG A 221 11.82 0.39 -13.73
CA ARG A 221 10.99 -0.60 -14.45
C ARG A 221 11.08 -2.00 -13.85
N GLN A 222 12.27 -2.41 -13.40
CA GLN A 222 12.46 -3.71 -12.77
C GLN A 222 11.70 -3.79 -11.45
N LYS A 223 11.78 -2.74 -10.61
CA LYS A 223 10.99 -2.66 -9.37
C LYS A 223 9.49 -2.71 -9.63
N GLU A 224 8.99 -1.93 -10.59
CA GLU A 224 7.56 -1.96 -10.98
C GLU A 224 7.13 -3.36 -11.41
N LYS A 225 7.96 -4.04 -12.21
CA LYS A 225 7.67 -5.41 -12.68
C LYS A 225 7.78 -6.45 -11.56
N GLU A 226 8.74 -6.31 -10.66
CA GLU A 226 8.90 -7.19 -9.50
C GLU A 226 7.70 -7.06 -8.56
N GLU A 227 7.22 -5.83 -8.34
CA GLU A 227 6.01 -5.58 -7.57
C GLU A 227 4.76 -6.16 -8.25
N GLU A 228 4.59 -5.95 -9.56
CA GLU A 228 3.50 -6.55 -10.36
C GLU A 228 3.50 -8.08 -10.23
N ASN A 229 4.67 -8.72 -10.41
CA ASN A 229 4.80 -10.17 -10.27
C ASN A 229 4.46 -10.65 -8.85
N ARG A 230 4.84 -9.90 -7.82
CA ARG A 230 4.50 -10.23 -6.42
C ARG A 230 3.00 -10.11 -6.16
N LEU A 231 2.35 -9.09 -6.71
CA LEU A 231 0.90 -8.94 -6.60
C LEU A 231 0.18 -10.11 -7.27
N ASP A 232 0.61 -10.51 -8.47
CA ASP A 232 0.08 -11.68 -9.17
C ASP A 232 0.29 -12.97 -8.35
N GLU A 233 1.50 -13.17 -7.78
CA GLU A 233 1.79 -14.31 -6.91
C GLU A 233 0.86 -14.35 -5.68
N ILE A 234 0.62 -13.20 -5.03
CA ILE A 234 -0.31 -13.10 -3.89
C ILE A 234 -1.74 -13.43 -4.33
N MET A 235 -2.19 -12.93 -5.48
CA MET A 235 -3.52 -13.23 -6.01
C MET A 235 -3.74 -14.73 -6.25
N ASP A 236 -2.71 -15.43 -6.70
CA ASP A 236 -2.79 -16.85 -7.06
C ASP A 236 -2.62 -17.80 -5.86
N THR A 237 -1.64 -17.50 -4.99
CA THR A 237 -1.12 -18.45 -4.01
C THR A 237 -1.52 -18.17 -2.57
N HIS A 238 -1.98 -16.95 -2.26
CA HIS A 238 -2.27 -16.58 -0.87
C HIS A 238 -3.44 -17.40 -0.29
N LYS A 239 -3.25 -17.96 0.91
CA LYS A 239 -4.19 -18.92 1.55
C LYS A 239 -5.62 -18.38 1.59
N LEU A 240 -5.78 -17.11 1.97
CA LEU A 240 -7.05 -16.40 1.97
C LEU A 240 -7.08 -15.46 0.77
N LYS A 241 -7.57 -15.99 -0.36
CA LYS A 241 -7.54 -15.32 -1.66
C LYS A 241 -8.01 -13.87 -1.56
N PRO A 242 -7.19 -12.89 -1.99
CA PRO A 242 -7.62 -11.52 -2.11
C PRO A 242 -8.74 -11.44 -3.17
N THR A 243 -9.73 -10.60 -2.92
CA THR A 243 -10.85 -10.36 -3.85
C THR A 243 -10.51 -9.30 -4.90
N SER A 244 -9.44 -8.53 -4.68
CA SER A 244 -8.98 -7.48 -5.58
C SER A 244 -7.47 -7.25 -5.44
N ILE A 245 -6.88 -6.60 -6.45
CA ILE A 245 -5.47 -6.16 -6.43
C ILE A 245 -5.22 -5.22 -5.24
N LEU A 246 -6.20 -4.38 -4.85
CA LEU A 246 -6.04 -3.50 -3.69
C LEU A 246 -5.89 -4.31 -2.40
N GLU A 247 -6.59 -5.43 -2.27
CA GLU A 247 -6.39 -6.32 -1.12
C GLU A 247 -5.02 -7.01 -1.16
N ALA A 248 -4.53 -7.38 -2.35
CA ALA A 248 -3.18 -7.94 -2.52
C ALA A 248 -2.08 -6.91 -2.17
N GLN A 249 -2.25 -5.65 -2.58
CA GLN A 249 -1.36 -4.55 -2.19
C GLN A 249 -1.33 -4.37 -0.66
N ASN A 250 -2.49 -4.44 0.00
CA ASN A 250 -2.53 -4.38 1.47
C ASN A 250 -1.80 -5.54 2.13
N ILE A 251 -1.83 -6.74 1.56
CA ILE A 251 -1.08 -7.90 2.08
C ILE A 251 0.42 -7.63 1.95
N LEU A 252 0.87 -7.23 0.76
CA LEU A 252 2.28 -6.92 0.50
C LEU A 252 2.79 -5.77 1.38
N GLU A 253 1.98 -4.73 1.56
CA GLU A 253 2.30 -3.59 2.43
C GLU A 253 2.37 -4.04 3.89
N GLN A 254 1.44 -4.88 4.36
CA GLN A 254 1.51 -5.43 5.73
C GLN A 254 2.78 -6.23 5.97
N GLU A 255 3.19 -7.09 5.02
CA GLU A 255 4.45 -7.84 5.13
C GLU A 255 5.66 -6.90 5.25
N THR A 256 5.73 -5.91 4.37
CA THR A 256 6.80 -4.89 4.36
C THR A 256 6.82 -4.08 5.65
N LEU A 257 5.65 -3.63 6.12
CA LEU A 257 5.50 -2.86 7.35
C LEU A 257 5.93 -3.69 8.57
N LEU A 258 5.53 -4.96 8.64
CA LEU A 258 5.93 -5.84 9.73
C LEU A 258 7.45 -6.02 9.78
N ASP A 259 8.10 -6.17 8.63
CA ASP A 259 9.56 -6.31 8.55
C ASP A 259 10.27 -5.02 8.99
N SER A 260 9.65 -3.86 8.76
CA SER A 260 10.18 -2.54 9.17
C SER A 260 10.00 -2.19 10.65
N ILE A 261 9.15 -2.91 11.39
CA ILE A 261 8.92 -2.63 12.82
C ILE A 261 10.17 -3.00 13.61
N PRO A 262 10.78 -2.06 14.36
CA PRO A 262 11.90 -2.38 15.24
C PRO A 262 11.36 -3.14 16.46
N ASP A 263 11.72 -4.40 16.60
CA ASP A 263 11.28 -5.24 17.71
C ASP A 263 12.42 -5.77 18.58
N ASP A 264 13.66 -5.84 18.11
CA ASP A 264 14.76 -6.51 18.83
C ASP A 264 15.03 -5.98 20.26
N ASP A 265 14.91 -4.66 20.48
CA ASP A 265 15.20 -4.01 21.78
C ASP A 265 13.94 -3.61 22.57
N LEU A 266 12.76 -4.02 22.12
CA LEU A 266 11.50 -3.51 22.65
C LEU A 266 11.06 -4.30 23.89
N ASP A 267 11.08 -3.63 25.05
CA ASP A 267 10.70 -4.19 26.34
C ASP A 267 9.18 -4.30 26.49
N LEU A 268 8.65 -5.51 26.31
CA LEU A 268 7.23 -5.84 26.47
C LEU A 268 6.80 -6.00 27.94
N THR A 269 7.74 -5.94 28.90
CA THR A 269 7.44 -6.02 30.33
C THR A 269 7.05 -4.67 30.93
N GLN A 270 7.42 -3.57 30.29
CA GLN A 270 6.98 -2.23 30.67
C GLN A 270 5.48 -2.08 30.47
N ARG A 271 4.75 -1.98 31.58
CA ARG A 271 3.31 -1.75 31.61
C ARG A 271 2.99 -0.32 32.02
N GLY A 272 2.03 0.28 31.35
CA GLY A 272 1.53 1.61 31.68
C GLY A 272 0.01 1.69 31.58
N SER A 273 -0.51 2.91 31.51
CA SER A 273 -1.91 3.17 31.14
C SER A 273 -1.89 3.95 29.84
N HIS A 274 -2.14 3.26 28.73
CA HIS A 274 -2.02 3.80 27.37
C HIS A 274 -3.38 4.03 26.71
N GLY A 275 -4.46 3.63 27.37
CA GLY A 275 -5.83 3.84 26.93
C GLY A 275 -6.83 3.00 27.70
N HIS A 276 -8.09 3.14 27.33
CA HIS A 276 -9.19 2.35 27.85
C HIS A 276 -9.96 1.66 26.74
N LEU A 277 -10.37 0.43 26.99
CA LEU A 277 -11.33 -0.27 26.14
C LEU A 277 -12.71 0.34 26.37
N ASP A 278 -13.38 0.71 25.28
CA ASP A 278 -14.77 1.12 25.30
C ASP A 278 -15.66 -0.06 25.70
N TYR A 279 -16.62 0.19 26.61
CA TYR A 279 -17.53 -0.82 27.13
C TYR A 279 -18.43 -1.37 26.01
N ASP A 280 -18.82 -0.50 25.08
CA ASP A 280 -19.76 -0.81 24.00
C ASP A 280 -19.05 -1.39 22.76
N MET A 281 -17.72 -1.43 22.74
CA MET A 281 -16.97 -2.01 21.64
C MET A 281 -17.07 -3.53 21.65
N GLU A 282 -17.52 -4.11 20.53
CA GLU A 282 -17.39 -5.53 20.24
C GLU A 282 -15.91 -5.96 20.31
N GLY A 283 -15.61 -6.82 21.29
CA GLY A 283 -14.28 -7.35 21.51
C GLY A 283 -13.94 -8.50 20.56
N VAL A 284 -12.81 -9.14 20.84
CA VAL A 284 -12.29 -10.27 20.05
C VAL A 284 -13.25 -11.46 20.18
N TYR A 285 -13.91 -11.85 19.09
CA TYR A 285 -15.01 -12.82 19.11
C TYR A 285 -14.65 -14.24 18.66
N LYS A 286 -13.52 -14.43 17.96
CA LYS A 286 -12.99 -15.76 17.65
C LYS A 286 -12.01 -16.26 18.72
N SER A 287 -11.53 -17.48 18.54
CA SER A 287 -10.47 -18.03 19.39
C SER A 287 -9.19 -17.19 19.28
N VAL A 288 -8.51 -16.96 20.41
CA VAL A 288 -7.17 -16.37 20.44
C VAL A 288 -6.06 -17.41 20.52
N VAL A 289 -6.43 -18.70 20.47
CA VAL A 289 -5.53 -19.85 20.66
C VAL A 289 -5.46 -20.66 19.37
N LYS A 290 -6.60 -20.95 18.77
CA LYS A 290 -6.73 -21.76 17.55
C LYS A 290 -7.13 -20.88 16.36
N PRO A 291 -6.29 -20.78 15.31
CA PRO A 291 -6.62 -19.99 14.12
C PRO A 291 -7.95 -20.43 13.50
N GLU A 292 -8.71 -19.46 13.00
CA GLU A 292 -9.98 -19.67 12.24
C GLU A 292 -11.10 -20.39 13.03
N ALA A 293 -10.90 -20.67 14.31
CA ALA A 293 -11.90 -21.32 15.16
C ALA A 293 -12.81 -20.32 15.85
N GLU A 294 -14.06 -20.73 16.10
CA GLU A 294 -14.88 -20.07 17.10
C GLU A 294 -14.24 -20.14 18.47
N ARG A 295 -14.60 -19.20 19.34
CA ARG A 295 -14.10 -19.15 20.71
C ARG A 295 -14.29 -20.51 21.40
N LEU A 296 -13.20 -21.09 21.91
CA LEU A 296 -13.28 -22.34 22.66
C LEU A 296 -14.02 -22.09 24.00
N PRO A 297 -14.76 -23.08 24.53
CA PRO A 297 -15.54 -22.92 25.77
C PRO A 297 -14.75 -22.44 26.99
N ASN A 298 -13.42 -22.61 26.99
CA ASN A 298 -12.55 -22.29 28.13
C ASN A 298 -11.70 -21.04 27.91
N GLU A 299 -11.97 -20.29 26.85
CA GLU A 299 -11.41 -18.95 26.60
C GLU A 299 -12.23 -17.85 27.29
N GLU A 300 -12.94 -18.21 28.37
CA GLU A 300 -13.69 -17.27 29.18
C GLU A 300 -12.73 -16.44 30.05
N PHE A 301 -12.78 -15.13 29.89
CA PHE A 301 -11.93 -14.20 30.62
C PHE A 301 -12.74 -12.96 31.03
N ARG A 302 -12.38 -12.37 32.17
CA ARG A 302 -12.87 -11.05 32.54
C ARG A 302 -12.11 -10.01 31.73
N ARG A 303 -12.84 -9.18 30.98
CA ARG A 303 -12.25 -8.11 30.17
C ARG A 303 -11.49 -7.14 31.06
N SER A 304 -10.21 -6.93 30.80
CA SER A 304 -9.50 -5.76 31.33
C SER A 304 -9.88 -4.55 30.52
N PHE A 305 -10.17 -3.43 31.17
CA PHE A 305 -10.53 -2.18 30.50
C PHE A 305 -9.35 -1.22 30.35
N ILE A 306 -8.17 -1.56 30.89
CA ILE A 306 -6.97 -0.74 30.80
C ILE A 306 -6.04 -1.37 29.77
N ILE A 307 -5.57 -0.55 28.84
CA ILE A 307 -4.58 -0.95 27.83
C ILE A 307 -3.19 -0.70 28.41
N GLU A 308 -2.47 -1.80 28.69
CA GLU A 308 -1.18 -1.75 29.42
C GLU A 308 0.03 -1.63 28.51
N LEU A 309 -0.13 -1.86 27.21
CA LEU A 309 0.90 -1.76 26.19
C LEU A 309 0.65 -0.57 25.27
N ASP A 310 1.71 0.10 24.87
CA ASP A 310 1.65 1.19 23.90
C ASP A 310 1.55 0.67 22.45
N CYS A 311 1.38 1.59 21.49
CA CYS A 311 1.18 1.20 20.09
C CYS A 311 2.39 0.48 19.49
N ASP A 312 3.62 0.86 19.86
CA ASP A 312 4.84 0.24 19.32
C ASP A 312 5.03 -1.16 19.91
N GLN A 313 4.75 -1.32 21.20
CA GLN A 313 4.74 -2.64 21.86
C GLN A 313 3.72 -3.58 21.21
N LEU A 314 2.50 -3.11 20.93
CA LEU A 314 1.49 -3.95 20.28
C LEU A 314 1.85 -4.31 18.84
N ARG A 315 2.43 -3.38 18.06
CA ARG A 315 2.97 -3.67 16.72
C ARG A 315 4.04 -4.75 16.76
N ALA A 316 4.97 -4.66 17.71
CA ALA A 316 5.99 -5.69 17.93
C ALA A 316 5.37 -7.04 18.34
N CYS A 317 4.35 -7.03 19.20
CA CYS A 317 3.61 -8.26 19.53
C CYS A 317 2.98 -8.89 18.29
N ILE A 318 2.33 -8.11 17.42
CA ILE A 318 1.75 -8.61 16.16
C ILE A 318 2.85 -9.25 15.31
N LYS A 319 3.95 -8.53 15.05
CA LYS A 319 5.08 -9.03 14.26
C LYS A 319 5.59 -10.37 14.79
N ARG A 320 5.97 -10.42 16.07
CA ARG A 320 6.52 -11.63 16.69
C ARG A 320 5.52 -12.78 16.69
N PHE A 321 4.24 -12.49 16.96
CA PHE A 321 3.19 -13.50 16.98
C PHE A 321 2.92 -14.12 15.62
N THR A 322 2.89 -13.31 14.55
CA THR A 322 2.58 -13.78 13.19
C THR A 322 3.80 -14.34 12.44
N ARG A 323 5.02 -14.07 12.91
CA ARG A 323 6.26 -14.61 12.32
C ARG A 323 6.85 -15.78 13.11
N GLY A 324 6.61 -15.84 14.42
CA GLY A 324 7.21 -16.80 15.34
C GLY A 324 6.32 -17.99 15.71
N GLY A 325 5.15 -18.15 15.09
CA GLY A 325 4.20 -19.19 15.47
C GLY A 325 3.32 -19.68 14.32
N ILE A 326 2.22 -20.36 14.67
CA ILE A 326 1.33 -21.03 13.71
C ILE A 326 0.30 -20.09 13.05
N TRP A 327 0.36 -18.80 13.37
CA TRP A 327 -0.64 -17.81 12.96
C TRP A 327 -0.14 -16.95 11.80
N SER A 328 -0.95 -16.79 10.75
CA SER A 328 -0.73 -15.76 9.74
C SER A 328 -1.34 -14.40 10.15
N VAL A 329 -0.90 -13.33 9.49
CA VAL A 329 -1.45 -11.97 9.67
C VAL A 329 -2.96 -11.93 9.43
N ASP A 330 -3.42 -12.62 8.38
CA ASP A 330 -4.84 -12.69 8.07
C ASP A 330 -5.63 -13.48 9.11
N GLN A 331 -5.07 -14.56 9.65
CA GLN A 331 -5.72 -15.33 10.72
C GLN A 331 -5.86 -14.48 11.99
N PHE A 332 -4.82 -13.72 12.34
CA PHE A 332 -4.86 -12.77 13.45
C PHE A 332 -5.97 -11.73 13.24
N ARG A 333 -6.00 -11.10 12.06
CA ARG A 333 -7.03 -10.12 11.66
C ARG A 333 -8.45 -10.68 11.75
N LEU A 334 -8.65 -11.90 11.25
CA LEU A 334 -9.93 -12.61 11.34
C LEU A 334 -10.29 -12.86 12.81
N ALA A 335 -9.32 -13.20 13.66
CA ALA A 335 -9.58 -13.46 15.06
C ALA A 335 -10.02 -12.22 15.84
N LEU A 336 -9.41 -11.06 15.55
CA LEU A 336 -9.80 -9.76 16.12
C LEU A 336 -11.24 -9.35 15.79
N GLY A 337 -11.77 -9.95 14.74
CA GLY A 337 -13.15 -9.80 14.40
C GLY A 337 -13.36 -9.40 12.95
N GLY A 338 -12.63 -10.04 12.05
CA GLY A 338 -12.77 -9.80 10.62
C GLY A 338 -12.41 -8.37 10.22
N VAL A 339 -11.51 -7.72 10.96
CA VAL A 339 -11.09 -6.34 10.68
C VAL A 339 -10.63 -6.22 9.22
N PRO A 340 -11.00 -5.19 8.44
CA PRO A 340 -10.53 -5.08 7.06
C PRO A 340 -9.01 -4.95 6.96
N ARG A 341 -8.40 -5.51 5.90
CA ARG A 341 -6.94 -5.40 5.68
C ARG A 341 -6.45 -3.94 5.71
N PRO A 342 -7.10 -2.96 5.05
CA PRO A 342 -6.66 -1.56 5.11
C PRO A 342 -6.60 -0.95 6.51
N GLU A 343 -7.46 -1.41 7.42
CA GLU A 343 -7.47 -0.90 8.79
C GLU A 343 -6.24 -1.39 9.57
N LEU A 344 -5.86 -2.66 9.39
CA LEU A 344 -4.61 -3.21 9.94
C LEU A 344 -3.40 -2.52 9.32
N THR A 345 -3.35 -2.38 7.99
CA THR A 345 -2.27 -1.68 7.29
C THR A 345 -2.06 -0.27 7.83
N LYS A 346 -3.15 0.50 8.00
CA LYS A 346 -3.11 1.85 8.56
C LYS A 346 -2.58 1.89 9.99
N PHE A 347 -2.84 0.87 10.81
CA PHE A 347 -2.31 0.78 12.17
C PHE A 347 -0.81 0.46 12.18
N LEU A 348 -0.36 -0.46 11.31
CA LEU A 348 1.04 -0.86 11.18
C LEU A 348 1.92 0.26 10.59
N ASN A 349 1.39 1.07 9.67
CA ASN A 349 2.12 2.15 9.01
C ASN A 349 2.41 3.35 9.95
N ARG A 350 1.60 3.53 10.99
CA ARG A 350 1.83 4.57 12.00
C ARG A 350 3.08 4.29 12.82
N LYS A 351 3.72 5.34 13.33
CA LYS A 351 4.98 5.24 14.09
C LYS A 351 4.90 6.01 15.40
N GLY A 352 5.29 5.36 16.49
CA GLY A 352 5.39 5.96 17.81
C GLY A 352 4.35 5.45 18.79
N ARG A 353 4.73 5.49 20.07
CA ARG A 353 4.04 4.89 21.22
C ARG A 353 2.55 5.22 21.35
N ARG A 354 2.10 6.38 20.87
CA ARG A 354 0.69 6.80 20.94
C ARG A 354 0.02 6.97 19.59
N ASP A 355 0.78 6.85 18.50
CA ASP A 355 0.26 7.08 17.16
C ASP A 355 -0.53 5.85 16.72
N GLY A 356 -1.86 5.91 16.87
CA GLY A 356 -2.75 4.77 16.68
C GLY A 356 -3.64 4.45 17.88
N ALA A 357 -3.46 5.13 19.02
CA ALA A 357 -4.19 4.85 20.26
C ALA A 357 -5.73 5.02 20.13
N LYS A 358 -6.19 5.82 19.16
CA LYS A 358 -7.62 6.02 18.85
C LYS A 358 -8.18 5.00 17.85
N MET A 359 -7.34 4.14 17.27
CA MET A 359 -7.79 3.15 16.29
C MET A 359 -8.35 1.94 17.02
N ARG A 360 -9.41 1.35 16.46
CA ARG A 360 -10.01 0.11 16.98
C ARG A 360 -8.99 -1.04 17.01
N MET A 361 -8.10 -1.10 16.00
CA MET A 361 -6.97 -2.04 15.97
C MET A 361 -6.10 -2.04 17.23
N PHE A 362 -5.86 -0.87 17.84
CA PHE A 362 -5.07 -0.78 19.07
C PHE A 362 -5.75 -1.56 20.22
N ALA A 363 -7.03 -1.27 20.43
CA ALA A 363 -7.84 -1.88 21.48
C ALA A 363 -8.05 -3.39 21.27
N LEU A 364 -8.39 -3.81 20.05
CA LEU A 364 -8.61 -5.22 19.73
C LEU A 364 -7.32 -6.05 19.83
N SER A 365 -6.19 -5.51 19.35
CA SER A 365 -4.90 -6.20 19.45
C SER A 365 -4.49 -6.39 20.91
N TRP A 366 -4.68 -5.37 21.75
CA TRP A 366 -4.46 -5.50 23.18
C TRP A 366 -5.34 -6.58 23.79
N GLU A 367 -6.65 -6.55 23.52
CA GLU A 367 -7.59 -7.53 24.06
C GLU A 367 -7.21 -8.96 23.64
N PHE A 368 -6.76 -9.16 22.40
CA PHE A 368 -6.26 -10.45 21.92
C PHE A 368 -5.09 -10.96 22.74
N PHE A 369 -4.03 -10.15 22.89
CA PHE A 369 -2.83 -10.57 23.62
C PHE A 369 -3.09 -10.70 25.12
N LYS A 370 -3.90 -9.81 25.70
CA LYS A 370 -4.28 -9.89 27.12
C LYS A 370 -5.07 -11.17 27.42
N LYS A 371 -5.95 -11.62 26.52
CA LYS A 371 -6.62 -12.92 26.67
C LYS A 371 -5.64 -14.07 26.73
N ARG A 372 -4.65 -14.10 25.84
CA ARG A 372 -3.59 -15.12 25.84
C ARG A 372 -2.80 -15.12 27.14
N GLU A 373 -2.36 -13.94 27.58
CA GLU A 373 -1.63 -13.77 28.84
C GLU A 373 -2.44 -14.27 30.05
N MET A 374 -3.74 -13.91 30.13
CA MET A 374 -4.62 -14.34 31.22
C MET A 374 -4.89 -15.84 31.23
N MET A 375 -4.71 -16.52 30.10
CA MET A 375 -4.75 -17.98 30.01
C MET A 375 -3.41 -18.63 30.40
N GLY A 376 -2.38 -17.84 30.69
CA GLY A 376 -1.03 -18.30 30.96
C GLY A 376 -0.26 -18.72 29.70
N LEU A 377 -0.68 -18.22 28.53
CA LEU A 377 -0.01 -18.44 27.25
C LEU A 377 0.95 -17.29 26.94
N ASP A 378 1.97 -17.59 26.15
CA ASP A 378 2.87 -16.56 25.61
C ASP A 378 2.08 -15.61 24.68
N MET A 379 2.29 -14.30 24.83
CA MET A 379 1.64 -13.29 24.00
C MET A 379 2.22 -13.25 22.58
N VAL A 380 3.51 -13.51 22.43
CA VAL A 380 4.26 -13.28 21.19
C VAL A 380 4.65 -14.57 20.48
N LYS A 381 4.47 -15.72 21.11
CA LYS A 381 4.64 -17.03 20.48
C LYS A 381 3.34 -17.80 20.51
N SER A 382 3.11 -18.58 19.46
CA SER A 382 1.99 -19.51 19.39
C SER A 382 2.45 -20.88 18.90
N SER A 383 1.85 -21.91 19.47
CA SER A 383 2.18 -23.30 19.15
C SER A 383 0.94 -24.18 19.13
N GLU A 384 1.04 -25.36 18.51
CA GLU A 384 -0.02 -26.37 18.60
C GLU A 384 -0.23 -26.88 20.03
N ASP A 385 0.79 -26.79 20.88
CA ASP A 385 0.70 -27.21 22.28
C ASP A 385 -0.17 -26.25 23.10
N ASP A 386 -0.25 -24.97 22.73
CA ASP A 386 -1.19 -24.01 23.32
C ASP A 386 -2.64 -24.50 23.14
N ILE A 387 -2.95 -25.03 21.94
CA ILE A 387 -4.28 -25.56 21.60
C ILE A 387 -4.59 -26.76 22.51
N LYS A 388 -3.66 -27.72 22.58
CA LYS A 388 -3.82 -28.91 23.44
C LYS A 388 -4.00 -28.53 24.91
N GLN A 389 -3.20 -27.59 25.42
CA GLN A 389 -3.26 -27.16 26.81
C GLN A 389 -4.64 -26.60 27.17
N ILE A 390 -5.23 -25.77 26.30
CA ILE A 390 -6.55 -25.17 26.55
C ILE A 390 -7.68 -26.18 26.36
N GLU A 391 -7.60 -27.05 25.36
CA GLU A 391 -8.57 -28.13 25.16
C GLU A 391 -8.56 -29.15 26.33
N GLU A 392 -7.39 -29.52 26.86
CA GLU A 392 -7.25 -30.41 28.03
C GLU A 392 -7.79 -29.77 29.31
N ARG A 393 -7.50 -28.49 29.56
CA ARG A 393 -8.11 -27.75 30.68
C ARG A 393 -9.62 -27.75 30.60
N GLY A 394 -10.17 -27.69 29.38
CA GLY A 394 -11.59 -27.83 29.12
C GLY A 394 -12.18 -29.18 29.50
N LYS A 395 -11.52 -30.26 29.08
CA LYS A 395 -11.94 -31.62 29.41
C LYS A 395 -11.93 -31.87 30.92
N LYS A 396 -10.94 -31.35 31.65
CA LYS A 396 -10.86 -31.45 33.12
C LYS A 396 -11.99 -30.70 33.84
N ARG A 397 -12.44 -29.56 33.31
CA ARG A 397 -13.56 -28.79 33.88
C ARG A 397 -14.93 -29.43 33.62
N GLN A 398 -15.12 -30.07 32.47
CA GLN A 398 -16.37 -30.75 32.13
C GLN A 398 -16.53 -32.10 32.86
N ASN A 399 -15.43 -32.74 33.28
CA ASN A 399 -15.44 -33.99 34.06
C ASN A 399 -14.61 -33.87 35.36
N PRO A 400 -15.14 -33.26 36.43
CA PRO A 400 -14.45 -33.16 37.73
C PRO A 400 -14.22 -34.52 38.42
N ALA A 401 -14.90 -35.58 37.99
CA ALA A 401 -14.89 -36.90 38.64
C ALA A 401 -13.72 -37.81 38.24
N ALA A 402 -12.81 -37.36 37.36
CA ALA A 402 -11.57 -38.07 37.04
C ALA A 402 -10.38 -37.41 37.76
N GLY A 403 -10.46 -37.32 39.09
CA GLY A 403 -9.36 -36.93 39.96
C GLY A 403 -8.55 -38.16 40.38
N ASP A 404 -7.25 -38.09 40.14
CA ASP A 404 -6.15 -39.01 40.49
C ASP A 404 -6.46 -40.14 41.49
N GLY A 405 -6.60 -41.35 40.95
CA GLY A 405 -6.20 -42.56 41.65
C GLY A 405 -4.69 -42.76 41.47
N ASN A 406 -3.87 -42.16 42.33
CA ASN A 406 -2.48 -42.61 42.48
C ASN A 406 -2.25 -43.15 43.89
N SER A 407 -1.99 -44.46 43.92
CA SER A 407 -1.64 -45.27 45.08
C SER A 407 -0.26 -44.87 45.60
N THR A 408 -0.13 -44.67 46.91
CA THR A 408 1.12 -44.95 47.63
C THR A 408 0.85 -45.25 49.11
N THR A 409 0.81 -46.54 49.40
CA THR A 409 1.45 -47.21 50.56
C THR A 409 1.34 -46.55 51.95
N GLY A 410 0.38 -47.06 52.73
CA GLY A 410 0.66 -47.72 54.01
C GLY A 410 1.04 -46.89 55.24
N LYS A 411 0.09 -46.72 56.16
CA LYS A 411 0.30 -46.97 57.59
C LYS A 411 -1.00 -47.44 58.24
N LYS A 412 -0.96 -48.66 58.75
CA LYS A 412 -1.99 -49.35 59.53
C LYS A 412 -2.25 -48.58 60.83
N ALA A 413 -3.51 -48.28 61.14
CA ALA A 413 -4.01 -48.19 62.51
C ALA A 413 -5.39 -48.87 62.57
N LYS A 414 -5.56 -49.73 63.58
CA LYS A 414 -6.70 -50.61 63.82
C LYS A 414 -8.02 -49.85 64.09
N PRO A 415 -9.18 -50.49 63.87
CA PRO A 415 -10.48 -49.90 64.16
C PRO A 415 -10.74 -49.93 65.66
N VAL A 416 -11.33 -48.86 66.20
CA VAL A 416 -11.99 -48.86 67.50
C VAL A 416 -13.46 -48.60 67.23
N ASP A 417 -14.25 -49.63 67.47
CA ASP A 417 -15.70 -49.59 67.58
C ASP A 417 -16.01 -49.66 69.08
N LEU A 418 -16.64 -48.63 69.63
CA LEU A 418 -17.34 -48.67 70.91
C LEU A 418 -18.51 -47.69 70.85
N THR A 419 -19.69 -48.27 70.69
CA THR A 419 -20.99 -47.72 71.06
C THR A 419 -21.17 -47.73 72.59
N ALA A 420 -22.13 -46.94 73.09
CA ALA A 420 -22.62 -46.78 74.48
C ALA A 420 -21.89 -45.70 75.32
N ASP A 421 -22.52 -44.84 76.13
CA ASP A 421 -23.92 -44.52 76.40
C ASP A 421 -23.94 -43.19 77.21
N GLU A 422 -25.10 -42.53 77.19
CA GLU A 422 -25.74 -41.61 78.16
C GLU A 422 -24.99 -40.64 79.12
N SER A 423 -25.67 -39.49 79.31
CA SER A 423 -25.60 -38.47 80.40
C SER A 423 -24.38 -37.52 80.39
N ASP A 424 -24.49 -36.20 80.47
CA ASP A 424 -25.43 -35.37 81.23
C ASP A 424 -25.71 -33.99 80.62
N LEU A 425 -26.85 -33.47 81.05
CA LEU A 425 -27.54 -32.23 80.73
C LEU A 425 -26.89 -30.94 81.30
N GLU A 426 -27.10 -29.84 80.55
CA GLU A 426 -27.58 -28.52 81.05
C GLU A 426 -26.58 -27.50 81.68
N PRO A 427 -26.93 -26.19 81.70
CA PRO A 427 -26.23 -25.15 80.93
C PRO A 427 -25.87 -23.91 81.79
N ASN A 428 -25.46 -22.82 81.15
CA ASN A 428 -25.67 -21.39 81.50
C ASN A 428 -24.52 -20.56 80.90
N SER A 429 -24.62 -19.29 80.52
CA SER A 429 -25.68 -18.30 80.27
C SER A 429 -24.93 -17.00 79.88
N ALA A 430 -25.66 -16.09 79.23
CA ALA A 430 -25.36 -14.67 78.96
C ALA A 430 -24.38 -14.36 77.81
#